data_AF-A0A7C6X1V6-F1
#
_entry.id   AF-A0A7C6X1V6-F1
#
_cell.length_a   1.000
_cell.length_b   1.000
_cell.length_c   1.000
_cell.angle_alpha   90.00
_cell.angle_beta   90.00
_cell.angle_gamma   90.00
#
_symmetry.space_group_name_H-M   'P 1'
#
loop_
_entity.id
_entity.type
_entity.pdbx_description
1 polymer ?
#
loop_
_entity_poly.entity_id
_entity_poly.type
_entity_poly.pdbx_seq_one_letter_code
_entity_poly.pdbx_strand_id
1 'polypeptide(L)' 'RFTAPGRDVFVVVNHEPKEQVVNIHVPANTGGGPARSWRHEAGIEIKDGKISFVLGPSEGDLIEILN' A
#
# COMPACT_ATOMS: atom_id res chain seq x y z
N ARG A 1 9.92 -0.45 4.95
CA ARG A 1 8.90 -1.38 5.49
C ARG A 1 9.08 -1.41 7.00
N PHE A 2 8.03 -1.11 7.75
CA PHE A 2 8.00 -1.27 9.20
C PHE A 2 7.07 -2.43 9.53
N THR A 3 7.53 -3.35 10.37
CA THR A 3 6.79 -4.56 10.73
C THR A 3 6.71 -4.65 12.25
N ALA A 4 5.49 -4.70 12.79
CA ALA A 4 5.22 -5.03 14.18
C ALA A 4 4.25 -6.22 14.21
N PRO A 5 4.14 -6.98 15.32
CA PRO A 5 3.14 -8.03 15.44
C PRO A 5 1.75 -7.48 15.10
N GLY A 6 1.12 -8.02 14.06
CA GLY A 6 -0.21 -7.59 13.60
C GLY A 6 -0.25 -6.35 12.70
N ARG A 7 0.88 -5.74 12.32
CA ARG A 7 0.90 -4.56 11.44
C ARG A 7 2.09 -4.56 10.48
N ASP A 8 1.79 -4.55 9.19
CA ASP A 8 2.76 -4.28 8.12
C ASP A 8 2.48 -2.89 7.53
N VAL A 9 3.49 -2.01 7.53
CA VAL A 9 3.40 -0.68 6.90
C VAL A 9 4.47 -0.51 5.83
N PHE A 10 4.03 -0.11 4.64
CA PHE A 10 4.86 0.23 3.50
C PHE A 10 4.90 1.73 3.30
N VAL A 11 6.09 2.27 3.06
CA VAL A 11 6.27 3.65 2.61
C VAL A 11 6.55 3.57 1.13
N VAL A 12 5.76 4.25 0.31
CA VAL A 12 5.93 4.27 -1.14
C VAL A 12 6.06 5.71 -1.60
N VAL A 13 7.03 5.96 -2.49
CA VAL A 13 7.23 7.25 -3.13
C VAL A 13 7.42 7.01 -4.62
N ASN A 14 6.71 7.78 -5.44
CA ASN A 14 6.94 7.84 -6.87
C ASN A 14 8.04 8.86 -7.18
N HIS A 15 9.21 8.38 -7.58
CA HIS A 15 10.33 9.22 -7.98
C HIS A 15 10.32 9.63 -9.47
N GLU A 16 9.39 9.10 -10.25
CA GLU A 16 9.29 9.41 -11.67
C GLU A 16 8.62 10.78 -11.91
N PRO A 17 8.98 11.51 -12.98
CA PRO A 17 8.35 12.77 -13.34
C PRO A 17 6.96 12.60 -13.97
N LYS A 18 6.37 11.40 -13.85
CA LYS A 18 5.07 11.03 -14.42
C LYS A 18 4.31 10.16 -13.44
N GLU A 19 3.01 10.04 -13.66
CA GLU A 19 2.14 9.14 -12.91
C GLU A 19 2.62 7.68 -13.00
N GLN A 20 2.51 6.95 -11.88
CA GLN A 20 2.86 5.54 -11.77
C GLN A 20 1.75 4.76 -11.09
N VAL A 21 1.43 3.59 -11.66
CA VAL A 21 0.63 2.57 -10.99
C VAL A 21 1.56 1.76 -10.08
N VAL A 22 1.38 1.93 -8.78
CA VAL A 22 2.09 1.16 -7.77
C VAL A 22 1.41 -0.18 -7.59
N ASN A 23 2.21 -1.25 -7.51
CA ASN A 23 1.74 -2.59 -7.16
C ASN A 23 2.56 -3.12 -5.99
N ILE A 24 1.91 -3.35 -4.85
CA ILE A 24 2.52 -3.96 -3.66
C ILE A 24 2.00 -5.39 -3.54
N HIS A 25 2.91 -6.36 -3.58
CA HIS A 25 2.55 -7.76 -3.35
C HIS A 25 2.43 -8.01 -1.83
N VAL A 26 1.29 -8.56 -1.44
CA VAL A 26 0.96 -8.87 -0.05
C VAL A 26 1.17 -10.37 0.18
N PRO A 27 1.95 -10.79 1.17
CA PRO A 27 2.13 -12.19 1.51
C PRO A 27 0.80 -12.93 1.77
N ALA A 28 0.71 -14.22 1.44
CA ALA A 28 -0.54 -14.99 1.57
C ALA A 28 -1.02 -15.19 3.03
N ASN A 29 -0.15 -14.96 4.01
CA ASN A 29 -0.40 -15.11 5.44
C ASN A 29 -0.91 -13.83 6.13
N THR A 30 -0.87 -12.70 5.42
CA THR A 30 -1.60 -11.47 5.79
C THR A 30 -3.06 -11.77 5.46
N GLY A 31 -3.83 -12.21 6.45
CA GLY A 31 -5.26 -12.50 6.29
C GLY A 31 -5.92 -11.40 5.49
N GLY A 32 -6.81 -11.74 4.55
CA GLY A 32 -7.31 -10.86 3.48
C GLY A 32 -8.13 -9.64 3.93
N GLY A 33 -7.76 -8.99 5.03
CA GLY A 33 -8.27 -7.75 5.52
C GLY A 33 -7.87 -6.56 4.63
N PRO A 34 -8.60 -5.43 4.78
CA PRO A 34 -8.35 -4.25 3.97
C PRO A 34 -6.99 -3.64 4.27
N ALA A 35 -6.35 -3.05 3.26
CA ALA A 35 -5.25 -2.12 3.49
C ALA A 35 -5.79 -0.70 3.71
N ARG A 36 -4.98 0.21 4.23
CA ARG A 36 -5.32 1.63 4.41
C ARG A 36 -4.28 2.52 3.75
N SER A 37 -4.75 3.45 2.92
CA SER A 37 -3.99 4.63 2.51
C SER A 37 -4.07 5.68 3.61
N TRP A 38 -2.92 6.18 4.06
CA TRP A 38 -2.89 7.31 4.98
C TRP A 38 -3.07 8.64 4.26
N ARG A 39 -2.63 8.73 3.00
CA ARG A 39 -2.83 9.91 2.18
C ARG A 39 -4.31 10.19 1.88
N HIS A 40 -5.06 9.15 1.54
CA HIS A 40 -6.49 9.25 1.21
C HIS A 40 -7.41 8.96 2.40
N GLU A 41 -6.83 8.60 3.55
CA GLU A 41 -7.52 8.17 4.77
C GLU A 41 -8.58 7.06 4.52
N ALA A 42 -8.41 6.29 3.45
CA ALA A 42 -9.40 5.36 2.93
C ALA A 42 -8.86 3.92 2.89
N GLY A 43 -9.78 2.97 2.94
CA GLY A 43 -9.47 1.56 2.71
C GLY A 43 -9.07 1.31 1.26
N ILE A 44 -8.07 0.46 1.05
CA ILE A 44 -7.68 -0.07 -0.24
C ILE A 44 -7.93 -1.57 -0.24
N GLU A 45 -8.59 -2.03 -1.29
CA GLU A 45 -8.88 -3.44 -1.49
C GLU A 45 -7.61 -4.21 -1.89
N ILE A 46 -7.43 -5.40 -1.29
CA ILE A 46 -6.40 -6.35 -1.71
C ILE A 46 -7.03 -7.30 -2.72
N LYS A 47 -6.61 -7.25 -3.99
CA LYS A 47 -7.09 -8.14 -5.05
C LYS A 47 -5.95 -9.02 -5.53
N ASP A 48 -6.21 -10.32 -5.70
CA ASP A 48 -5.21 -11.27 -6.21
C ASP A 48 -3.86 -11.21 -5.49
N GLY A 49 -3.87 -10.98 -4.16
CA GLY A 49 -2.65 -10.86 -3.34
C GLY A 49 -1.84 -9.58 -3.58
N LYS A 50 -2.44 -8.54 -4.16
CA LYS A 50 -1.79 -7.25 -4.38
C LYS A 50 -2.67 -6.06 -4.01
N ILE A 51 -2.01 -4.98 -3.67
CA ILE A 51 -2.59 -3.64 -3.52
C ILE A 51 -2.15 -2.82 -4.72
N SER A 52 -3.09 -2.17 -5.39
CA SER A 52 -2.83 -1.33 -6.56
C SER A 52 -3.41 0.06 -6.36
N PHE A 53 -2.60 1.09 -6.58
CA PHE A 53 -3.01 2.49 -6.50
C PHE A 53 -2.11 3.36 -7.37
N VAL A 54 -2.49 4.62 -7.55
CA VAL A 54 -1.80 5.57 -8.43
C VAL A 54 -1.08 6.62 -7.59
N LEU A 55 0.16 6.92 -7.96
CA LEU A 55 0.90 8.07 -7.44
C LEU A 55 1.31 8.97 -8.60
N GLY A 56 1.00 10.26 -8.49
CA GLY A 56 1.55 11.31 -9.35
C GLY A 56 3.04 11.56 -9.09
N PRO A 57 3.67 12.46 -9.86
CA PRO A 57 5.09 12.76 -9.73
C PRO A 57 5.45 13.26 -8.32
N SER A 58 6.51 12.69 -7.73
CA SER A 58 7.00 13.04 -6.38
C SER A 58 6.00 12.81 -5.24
N GLU A 59 4.88 12.14 -5.51
CA GLU A 59 3.90 11.81 -4.47
C GLU A 59 4.32 10.56 -3.70
N GLY A 60 3.89 10.49 -2.44
CA GLY A 60 4.10 9.33 -1.59
C GLY A 60 2.89 8.99 -0.74
N ASP A 61 2.88 7.78 -0.20
CA ASP A 61 1.85 7.29 0.70
C ASP A 61 2.42 6.28 1.72
N LEU A 62 1.71 6.14 2.84
CA LEU A 62 1.87 5.04 3.77
C LEU A 62 0.73 4.06 3.55
N ILE A 63 1.08 2.82 3.26
CA ILE A 63 0.11 1.73 3.09
C ILE A 63 0.22 0.81 4.29
N GLU A 64 -0.82 0.80 5.12
CA GLU A 64 -0.93 -0.09 6.28
C GLU A 64 -1.81 -1.29 5.94
N ILE A 65 -1.32 -2.50 6.18
CA ILE A 65 -2.12 -3.73 6.05
C ILE A 65 -2.75 -4.04 7.41
N LEU A 66 -4.07 -4.14 7.43
CA LEU A 66 -4.84 -4.42 8.64
C LEU A 66 -5.02 -5.95 8.76
N ASN A 67 -4.38 -6.54 9.77
CA ASN A 67 -4.48 -7.97 10.09
C ASN A 67 -5.69 -8.31 10.96
#